data_AF-A0A3S4MV28-F1
#
_entry.id   AF-A0A3S4MV28-F1
#
_cell.length_a   1.000
_cell.length_b   1.000
_cell.length_c   1.000
_cell.angle_alpha   90.00
_cell.angle_beta   90.00
_cell.angle_gamma   90.00
#
_symmetry.space_group_name_H-M   'P 1'
#
loop_
_entity.id
_entity.type
_entity.pdbx_description
1 polymer ?
#
loop_
_entity_poly.entity_id
_entity_poly.type
_entity_poly.pdbx_seq_one_letter_code
_entity_poly.pdbx_strand_id
1 'polypeptide(L)'
;MATVTDEIIDLHDRILGKLFNAAKHKHQQQFQASGKAINAKVRLATSIKQGTVTASLMLRKLGSYPRQNGLAVALRELGRIERTLFILDWLQSVELRRRVHAGLNKGEARNALARAVFFNRLGEIRDRSFEQQRYRASGLNLVTAAIVLWNTVYLERASNALRGHGQTVDDALLQYLSPLGWEHINLTGDYLWRSSAKIGAGKFRPLRPLQPA
;
A
#
# COMPACT_ATOMS: atom_id res chain seq x y z
N MET A 1 -5.96 79.05 7.76
CA MET A 1 -6.93 78.01 8.19
C MET A 1 -7.33 77.04 7.08
N ALA A 2 -6.93 77.24 5.80
CA ALA A 2 -7.24 76.31 4.69
C ALA A 2 -6.20 75.17 4.51
N THR A 3 -4.97 75.31 5.01
CA THR A 3 -3.84 74.43 4.64
C THR A 3 -3.88 73.05 5.28
N VAL A 4 -4.32 72.94 6.54
CA VAL A 4 -4.32 71.66 7.28
C VAL A 4 -5.45 70.75 6.82
N THR A 5 -6.60 71.32 6.43
CA THR A 5 -7.74 70.57 5.94
C THR A 5 -7.45 69.94 4.56
N ASP A 6 -6.79 70.68 3.67
CA ASP A 6 -6.38 70.17 2.36
C ASP A 6 -5.34 69.05 2.48
N GLU A 7 -4.35 69.18 3.37
CA GLU A 7 -3.36 68.13 3.62
C GLU A 7 -3.97 66.83 4.18
N ILE A 8 -4.98 66.94 5.05
CA ILE A 8 -5.70 65.78 5.60
C ILE A 8 -6.53 65.09 4.51
N ILE A 9 -7.19 65.85 3.63
CA ILE A 9 -7.95 65.31 2.49
C ILE A 9 -7.01 64.59 1.52
N ASP A 10 -5.88 65.20 1.18
CA ASP A 10 -4.86 64.62 0.30
C ASP A 10 -4.28 63.31 0.86
N LEU A 11 -4.03 63.27 2.17
CA LEU A 11 -3.57 62.08 2.86
C LEU A 11 -4.63 60.98 2.83
N HIS A 12 -5.90 61.33 3.04
CA HIS A 12 -7.02 60.40 3.01
C HIS A 12 -7.18 59.79 1.61
N ASP A 13 -7.14 60.59 0.55
CA ASP A 13 -7.25 60.12 -0.84
C ASP A 13 -6.08 59.22 -1.23
N ARG A 14 -4.86 59.50 -0.78
CA ARG A 14 -3.71 58.61 -1.00
C ARG A 14 -3.86 57.28 -0.26
N ILE A 15 -4.38 57.29 0.98
CA ILE A 15 -4.63 56.07 1.76
C ILE A 15 -5.72 55.24 1.09
N LEU A 16 -6.85 55.86 0.72
CA LEU A 16 -7.94 55.20 0.00
C LEU A 16 -7.47 54.64 -1.34
N GLY A 17 -6.69 55.40 -2.11
CA GLY A 17 -6.11 54.94 -3.37
C GLY A 17 -5.19 53.73 -3.20
N LYS A 18 -4.32 53.72 -2.18
CA LYS A 18 -3.45 52.57 -1.86
C LYS A 18 -4.26 51.34 -1.43
N LEU A 19 -5.26 51.52 -0.57
CA LEU A 19 -6.14 50.44 -0.09
C LEU A 19 -6.95 49.84 -1.25
N PHE A 20 -7.53 50.69 -2.10
CA PHE A 20 -8.32 50.26 -3.25
C PHE A 20 -7.46 49.52 -4.28
N ASN A 21 -6.25 50.02 -4.58
CA ASN A 21 -5.32 49.36 -5.48
C ASN A 21 -4.86 48.00 -4.92
N ALA A 22 -4.52 47.93 -3.63
CA ALA A 22 -4.15 46.66 -2.99
C ALA A 22 -5.31 45.65 -3.01
N ALA A 23 -6.53 46.10 -2.73
CA ALA A 23 -7.74 45.27 -2.80
C ALA A 23 -8.00 44.77 -4.24
N LYS A 24 -7.88 45.66 -5.24
CA LYS A 24 -8.02 45.32 -6.66
C LYS A 24 -6.99 44.29 -7.10
N HIS A 25 -5.72 44.47 -6.75
CA HIS A 25 -4.66 43.51 -7.07
C HIS A 25 -4.89 42.16 -6.39
N LYS A 26 -5.29 42.15 -5.11
CA LYS A 26 -5.62 40.92 -4.39
C LYS A 26 -6.80 40.18 -5.01
N HIS A 27 -7.88 40.90 -5.34
CA HIS A 27 -9.05 40.33 -6.02
C HIS A 27 -8.68 39.75 -7.40
N GLN A 28 -7.89 40.48 -8.20
CA GLN A 28 -7.43 40.03 -9.51
C GLN A 28 -6.58 38.76 -9.39
N GLN A 29 -5.65 38.71 -8.44
CA GLN A 29 -4.83 37.52 -8.17
C GLN A 29 -5.70 36.32 -7.74
N GLN A 30 -6.67 36.54 -6.86
CA GLN A 30 -7.59 35.50 -6.40
C GLN A 30 -8.49 34.97 -7.53
N PHE A 31 -8.98 35.85 -8.40
CA PHE A 31 -9.76 35.48 -9.58
C PHE A 31 -8.93 34.63 -10.55
N GLN A 32 -7.69 35.06 -10.87
CA GLN A 32 -6.78 34.30 -11.72
C GLN A 32 -6.42 32.94 -11.12
N ALA A 33 -6.16 32.88 -9.81
CA ALA A 33 -5.87 31.62 -9.12
C ALA A 33 -7.07 30.66 -9.18
N SER A 34 -8.29 31.18 -8.96
CA SER A 34 -9.53 30.41 -9.04
C SER A 34 -9.77 29.89 -10.46
N GLY A 35 -9.60 30.72 -11.49
CA GLY A 35 -9.72 30.31 -12.89
C GLY A 35 -8.71 29.22 -13.27
N LYS A 36 -7.44 29.34 -12.85
CA LYS A 36 -6.42 28.29 -13.05
C LYS A 36 -6.82 26.97 -12.38
N ALA A 37 -7.35 27.02 -11.18
CA ALA A 37 -7.78 25.82 -10.44
C ALA A 37 -8.97 25.11 -11.12
N ILE A 38 -9.97 25.87 -11.59
CA ILE A 38 -11.13 25.33 -12.32
C ILE A 38 -10.66 24.67 -13.62
N ASN A 39 -9.84 25.35 -14.40
CA ASN A 39 -9.33 24.82 -15.66
C ASN A 39 -8.52 23.52 -15.43
N ALA A 40 -7.71 23.47 -14.37
CA ALA A 40 -6.97 22.27 -14.02
C ALA A 40 -7.89 21.06 -13.69
N LYS A 41 -9.02 21.28 -13.01
CA LYS A 41 -10.01 20.24 -12.70
C LYS A 41 -10.71 19.73 -13.97
N VAL A 42 -11.21 20.65 -14.80
CA VAL A 42 -11.88 20.32 -16.07
C VAL A 42 -10.93 19.56 -16.98
N ARG A 43 -9.69 20.04 -17.13
CA ARG A 43 -8.70 19.38 -17.98
C ARG A 43 -8.36 17.98 -17.49
N LEU A 44 -8.22 17.76 -16.18
CA LEU A 44 -7.98 16.43 -15.63
C LEU A 44 -9.15 15.50 -15.95
N ALA A 45 -10.40 15.93 -15.68
CA ALA A 45 -11.59 15.13 -15.93
C ALA A 45 -11.74 14.76 -17.42
N THR A 46 -11.52 15.72 -18.32
CA THR A 46 -11.57 15.49 -19.77
C THR A 46 -10.47 14.55 -20.23
N SER A 47 -9.23 14.71 -19.76
CA SER A 47 -8.13 13.80 -20.09
C SER A 47 -8.38 12.36 -19.61
N ILE A 48 -9.01 12.19 -18.44
CA ILE A 48 -9.43 10.87 -17.95
C ILE A 48 -10.51 10.29 -18.86
N LYS A 49 -11.57 11.06 -19.14
CA LYS A 49 -12.71 10.60 -19.96
C LYS A 49 -12.30 10.23 -21.38
N GLN A 50 -11.36 10.98 -21.97
CA GLN A 50 -10.90 10.76 -23.34
C GLN A 50 -9.73 9.76 -23.43
N GLY A 51 -9.15 9.33 -22.30
CA GLY A 51 -7.99 8.42 -22.29
C GLY A 51 -6.74 8.99 -22.95
N THR A 52 -6.64 10.31 -23.12
CA THR A 52 -5.55 10.98 -23.87
C THR A 52 -4.22 10.98 -23.14
N VAL A 53 -4.20 10.68 -21.84
CA VAL A 53 -3.01 10.71 -21.00
C VAL A 53 -2.94 9.44 -20.15
N THR A 54 -1.74 8.88 -20.01
CA THR A 54 -1.51 7.71 -19.15
C THR A 54 -1.66 8.06 -17.67
N ALA A 55 -2.14 7.10 -16.87
CA ALA A 55 -2.29 7.27 -15.43
C ALA A 55 -0.97 7.67 -14.73
N SER A 56 0.17 7.14 -15.19
CA SER A 56 1.49 7.48 -14.64
C SER A 56 1.87 8.94 -14.87
N LEU A 57 1.58 9.50 -16.05
CA LEU A 57 1.84 10.91 -16.35
C LEU A 57 0.93 11.83 -15.52
N MET A 58 -0.35 11.46 -15.36
CA MET A 58 -1.28 12.18 -14.48
C MET A 58 -0.79 12.20 -13.04
N LEU A 59 -0.41 11.05 -12.48
CA LEU A 59 0.10 10.94 -11.11
C LEU A 59 1.39 11.75 -10.92
N ARG A 60 2.32 11.70 -11.88
CA ARG A 60 3.54 12.50 -11.84
C ARG A 60 3.23 13.99 -11.84
N LYS A 61 2.26 14.43 -12.65
CA LYS A 61 1.83 15.84 -12.69
C LYS A 61 1.12 16.27 -11.41
N LEU A 62 0.28 15.41 -10.85
CA LEU A 62 -0.41 15.67 -9.58
C LEU A 62 0.59 15.75 -8.41
N GLY A 63 1.60 14.88 -8.40
CA GLY A 63 2.67 14.87 -7.41
C GLY A 63 3.61 16.07 -7.49
N SER A 64 3.72 16.73 -8.65
CA SER A 64 4.54 17.94 -8.81
C SER A 64 3.85 19.22 -8.33
N TYR A 65 2.57 19.17 -7.95
CA TYR A 65 1.86 20.36 -7.47
C TYR A 65 2.14 20.61 -5.98
N PRO A 66 2.23 21.88 -5.53
CA PRO A 66 2.29 22.20 -4.10
C PRO A 66 1.09 21.59 -3.35
N ARG A 67 1.29 21.17 -2.10
CA ARG A 67 0.25 20.50 -1.28
C ARG A 67 -1.04 21.32 -1.12
N GLN A 68 -0.96 22.64 -1.28
CA GLN A 68 -2.06 23.61 -1.20
C GLN A 68 -2.75 23.87 -2.56
N ASN A 69 -2.38 23.17 -3.64
CA ASN A 69 -3.07 23.30 -4.91
C ASN A 69 -4.53 22.86 -4.77
N GLY A 70 -5.48 23.71 -5.16
CA GLY A 70 -6.92 23.44 -5.10
C GLY A 70 -7.36 22.18 -5.84
N LEU A 71 -6.63 21.72 -6.88
CA LEU A 71 -6.89 20.42 -7.51
C LEU A 71 -6.51 19.26 -6.59
N ALA A 72 -5.34 19.32 -5.95
CA ALA A 72 -4.87 18.30 -5.02
C ALA A 72 -5.75 18.23 -3.76
N VAL A 73 -6.23 19.38 -3.28
CA VAL A 73 -7.21 19.45 -2.18
C VAL A 73 -8.52 18.80 -2.59
N ALA A 74 -9.09 19.15 -3.75
CA ALA A 74 -10.34 18.57 -4.22
C ALA A 74 -10.27 17.04 -4.38
N LEU A 75 -9.18 16.51 -4.95
CA LEU A 75 -8.97 15.07 -5.06
C LEU A 75 -8.81 14.38 -3.71
N ARG A 76 -8.20 15.06 -2.73
CA ARG A 76 -8.07 14.54 -1.36
C ARG A 76 -9.42 14.45 -0.67
N GLU A 77 -10.27 15.48 -0.80
CA GLU A 77 -11.63 15.43 -0.23
C GLU A 77 -12.48 14.34 -0.89
N LEU A 78 -12.38 14.18 -2.22
CA LEU A 78 -13.03 13.07 -2.91
C LEU A 78 -12.58 11.71 -2.35
N GLY A 79 -11.28 11.51 -2.16
CA GLY A 79 -10.75 10.29 -1.55
C GLY A 79 -11.19 10.08 -0.08
N ARG A 80 -11.48 11.16 0.67
CA ARG A 80 -12.06 11.05 2.02
C ARG A 80 -13.53 10.61 1.99
N ILE A 81 -14.30 11.07 1.01
CA ILE A 81 -15.69 10.62 0.79
C ILE A 81 -15.70 9.12 0.51
N GLU A 82 -14.91 8.66 -0.47
CA GLU A 82 -14.78 7.23 -0.80
C GLU A 82 -14.36 6.40 0.41
N ARG A 83 -13.37 6.87 1.18
CA ARG A 83 -12.97 6.20 2.43
C ARG A 83 -14.11 6.12 3.44
N THR A 84 -14.90 7.19 3.58
CA THR A 84 -16.01 7.23 4.53
C THR A 84 -17.11 6.25 4.12
N LEU A 85 -17.49 6.25 2.84
CA LEU A 85 -18.45 5.29 2.30
C LEU A 85 -17.96 3.85 2.51
N PHE A 86 -16.70 3.56 2.19
CA PHE A 86 -16.11 2.24 2.44
C PHE A 86 -16.15 1.84 3.92
N ILE A 87 -15.86 2.75 4.85
CA ILE A 87 -15.91 2.48 6.29
C ILE A 87 -17.35 2.19 6.72
N LEU A 88 -18.33 2.94 6.22
CA LEU A 88 -19.75 2.70 6.50
C LEU A 88 -20.19 1.32 6.00
N ASP A 89 -19.85 0.97 4.75
CA ASP A 89 -20.12 -0.35 4.19
C ASP A 89 -19.44 -1.46 5.01
N TRP A 90 -18.20 -1.24 5.43
CA TRP A 90 -17.43 -2.16 6.25
C TRP A 90 -18.06 -2.34 7.64
N LEU A 91 -18.59 -1.29 8.26
CA LEU A 91 -19.27 -1.42 9.57
C LEU A 91 -20.58 -2.20 9.45
N GLN A 92 -21.31 -2.04 8.34
CA GLN A 92 -22.62 -2.64 8.13
C GLN A 92 -22.56 -4.10 7.63
N SER A 93 -21.59 -4.47 6.79
CA SER A 93 -21.49 -5.81 6.21
C SER A 93 -20.47 -6.71 6.92
N VAL A 94 -20.95 -7.80 7.53
CA VAL A 94 -20.08 -8.82 8.14
C VAL A 94 -19.22 -9.52 7.07
N GLU A 95 -19.77 -9.76 5.89
CA GLU A 95 -19.10 -10.42 4.76
C GLU A 95 -17.95 -9.57 4.24
N LEU A 96 -18.16 -8.27 4.08
CA LEU A 96 -17.10 -7.34 3.71
C LEU A 96 -15.99 -7.32 4.77
N ARG A 97 -16.33 -7.25 6.06
CA ARG A 97 -15.34 -7.33 7.14
C ARG A 97 -14.52 -8.62 7.09
N ARG A 98 -15.19 -9.77 6.97
CA ARG A 98 -14.50 -11.07 6.90
C ARG A 98 -13.53 -11.14 5.72
N ARG A 99 -13.93 -10.65 4.54
CA ARG A 99 -13.05 -10.59 3.36
C ARG A 99 -11.85 -9.67 3.59
N VAL A 100 -12.07 -8.47 4.14
CA VAL A 100 -11.00 -7.52 4.45
C VAL A 100 -10.03 -8.10 5.48
N HIS A 101 -10.54 -8.67 6.57
CA HIS A 101 -9.71 -9.33 7.60
C HIS A 101 -8.95 -10.53 7.04
N ALA A 102 -9.55 -11.35 6.18
CA ALA A 102 -8.83 -12.44 5.52
C ALA A 102 -7.68 -11.92 4.65
N GLY A 103 -7.88 -10.80 3.94
CA GLY A 103 -6.81 -10.13 3.19
C GLY A 103 -5.70 -9.57 4.10
N LEU A 104 -6.08 -8.92 5.19
CA LEU A 104 -5.13 -8.40 6.20
C LEU A 104 -4.32 -9.52 6.83
N ASN A 105 -4.97 -10.59 7.31
CA ASN A 105 -4.32 -11.74 7.92
C ASN A 105 -3.31 -12.39 6.96
N LYS A 106 -3.65 -12.51 5.66
CA LYS A 106 -2.71 -13.01 4.63
C LYS A 106 -1.47 -12.11 4.53
N GLY A 107 -1.67 -10.78 4.49
CA GLY A 107 -0.59 -9.81 4.43
C GLY A 107 0.29 -9.82 5.68
N GLU A 108 -0.32 -9.85 6.86
CA GLU A 108 0.38 -9.92 8.15
C GLU A 108 1.16 -11.22 8.30
N ALA A 109 0.57 -12.37 7.97
CA ALA A 109 1.25 -13.66 8.02
C ALA A 109 2.44 -13.71 7.05
N ARG A 110 2.29 -13.18 5.82
CA ARG A 110 3.41 -13.04 4.88
C ARG A 110 4.51 -12.13 5.41
N ASN A 111 4.15 -11.00 6.01
CA ASN A 111 5.12 -10.08 6.60
C ASN A 111 5.81 -10.71 7.82
N ALA A 112 5.10 -11.48 8.63
CA ALA A 112 5.66 -12.20 9.77
C ALA A 112 6.65 -13.28 9.31
N LEU A 113 6.30 -14.07 8.28
CA LEU A 113 7.21 -15.00 7.63
C LEU A 113 8.46 -14.29 7.07
N ALA A 114 8.27 -13.20 6.34
CA ALA A 114 9.37 -12.43 5.78
C ALA A 114 10.30 -11.88 6.88
N ARG A 115 9.76 -11.43 8.02
CA ARG A 115 10.57 -11.02 9.18
C ARG A 115 11.32 -12.19 9.81
N ALA A 116 10.70 -13.37 9.90
CA ALA A 116 11.35 -14.56 10.43
C ALA A 116 12.51 -15.01 9.54
N VAL A 117 12.31 -15.02 8.22
CA VAL A 117 13.37 -15.30 7.23
C VAL A 117 14.46 -14.22 7.27
N PHE A 118 14.07 -12.97 7.44
CA PHE A 118 14.97 -11.83 7.56
C PHE A 118 15.33 -11.56 9.04
N PHE A 119 15.86 -12.58 9.72
CA PHE A 119 16.18 -12.51 11.15
C PHE A 119 17.31 -11.50 11.48
N ASN A 120 18.23 -11.27 10.54
CA ASN A 120 19.33 -10.31 10.73
C ASN A 120 18.86 -8.86 10.53
N ARG A 121 19.27 -7.94 11.42
CA ARG A 121 18.90 -6.52 11.42
C ARG A 121 17.38 -6.24 11.61
N LEU A 122 16.68 -7.07 12.37
CA LEU A 122 15.28 -6.82 12.80
C LEU A 122 14.25 -6.66 11.65
N GLY A 123 14.46 -7.26 10.47
CA GLY A 123 13.54 -7.01 9.34
C GLY A 123 13.95 -5.84 8.44
N GLU A 124 14.99 -5.07 8.78
CA GLU A 124 15.28 -3.80 8.10
C GLU A 124 16.36 -3.90 7.01
N ILE A 125 16.03 -3.38 5.83
CA ILE A 125 16.96 -3.20 4.72
C ILE A 125 17.69 -1.86 4.91
N ARG A 126 18.91 -1.92 5.47
CA ARG A 126 19.78 -0.75 5.75
C ARG A 126 20.93 -0.58 4.74
N ASP A 127 20.84 -1.15 3.55
CA ASP A 127 21.91 -1.02 2.55
C ASP A 127 21.97 0.39 1.97
N ARG A 128 23.18 0.85 1.63
CA ARG A 128 23.42 2.22 1.19
C ARG A 128 22.95 2.50 -0.25
N SER A 129 23.07 1.51 -1.15
CA SER A 129 22.69 1.68 -2.55
C SER A 129 21.32 1.08 -2.84
N PHE A 130 20.56 1.73 -3.72
CA PHE A 130 19.26 1.23 -4.17
C PHE A 130 19.34 -0.18 -4.79
N GLU A 131 20.41 -0.47 -5.54
CA GLU A 131 20.61 -1.80 -6.12
C GLU A 131 20.78 -2.88 -5.05
N GLN A 132 21.56 -2.63 -4.00
CA GLN A 132 21.74 -3.59 -2.90
C GLN A 132 20.42 -3.84 -2.16
N GLN A 133 19.65 -2.78 -1.91
CA GLN A 133 18.31 -2.91 -1.33
C GLN A 133 17.40 -3.77 -2.21
N ARG A 134 17.45 -3.57 -3.53
CA ARG A 134 16.67 -4.34 -4.50
C ARG A 134 17.07 -5.81 -4.51
N TYR A 135 18.37 -6.13 -4.54
CA TYR A 135 18.85 -7.51 -4.51
C TYR A 135 18.42 -8.22 -3.23
N ARG A 136 18.56 -7.55 -2.08
CA ARG A 136 18.13 -8.10 -0.79
C ARG A 136 16.62 -8.33 -0.73
N ALA A 137 15.81 -7.36 -1.17
CA ALA A 137 14.35 -7.51 -1.23
C ALA A 137 13.93 -8.65 -2.16
N SER A 138 14.61 -8.78 -3.30
CA SER A 138 14.34 -9.85 -4.29
C SER A 138 14.71 -11.22 -3.73
N GLY A 139 15.86 -11.34 -3.07
CA GLY A 139 16.28 -12.57 -2.39
C GLY A 139 15.34 -12.99 -1.27
N LEU A 140 14.92 -12.04 -0.42
CA LEU A 140 13.93 -12.28 0.63
C LEU A 140 12.60 -12.78 0.05
N ASN A 141 12.13 -12.15 -1.03
CA ASN A 141 10.92 -12.58 -1.73
C ASN A 141 11.06 -14.00 -2.31
N LEU A 142 12.22 -14.31 -2.88
CA LEU A 142 12.51 -15.64 -3.44
C LEU A 142 12.44 -16.73 -2.36
N VAL A 143 13.13 -16.54 -1.23
CA VAL A 143 13.15 -17.51 -0.13
C VAL A 143 11.75 -17.64 0.50
N THR A 144 11.05 -16.53 0.72
CA THR A 144 9.67 -16.53 1.21
C THR A 144 8.75 -17.32 0.29
N ALA A 145 8.84 -17.10 -1.02
CA ALA A 145 8.06 -17.83 -2.02
C ALA A 145 8.42 -19.32 -2.05
N ALA A 146 9.69 -19.68 -1.92
CA ALA A 146 10.13 -21.07 -1.85
C ALA A 146 9.56 -21.81 -0.63
N ILE A 147 9.54 -21.15 0.54
CA ILE A 147 8.90 -21.68 1.75
C ILE A 147 7.41 -21.91 1.52
N VAL A 148 6.70 -20.91 0.98
CA VAL A 148 5.26 -21.02 0.70
C VAL A 148 4.97 -22.15 -0.28
N LEU A 149 5.77 -22.29 -1.34
CA LEU A 149 5.65 -23.37 -2.31
C LEU A 149 5.86 -24.73 -1.64
N TRP A 150 6.93 -24.86 -0.85
CA TRP A 150 7.22 -26.08 -0.10
C TRP A 150 6.04 -26.45 0.81
N ASN A 151 5.56 -25.51 1.61
CA ASN A 151 4.41 -25.74 2.49
C ASN A 151 3.17 -26.15 1.71
N THR A 152 2.84 -25.46 0.62
CA THR A 152 1.67 -25.79 -0.23
C THR A 152 1.71 -27.24 -0.70
N VAL A 153 2.86 -27.68 -1.23
CA VAL A 153 3.07 -29.05 -1.71
C VAL A 153 3.00 -30.07 -0.58
N TYR A 154 3.60 -29.79 0.57
CA TYR A 154 3.61 -30.75 1.69
C TYR A 154 2.28 -30.81 2.44
N LEU A 155 1.53 -29.71 2.51
CA LEU A 155 0.19 -29.70 3.07
C LEU A 155 -0.78 -30.54 2.23
N GLU A 156 -0.70 -30.44 0.90
CA GLU A 156 -1.46 -31.32 0.00
C GLU A 156 -1.09 -32.79 0.25
N ARG A 157 0.21 -33.12 0.27
CA ARG A 157 0.67 -34.49 0.53
C ARG A 157 0.23 -35.01 1.89
N ALA A 158 0.29 -34.17 2.93
CA ALA A 158 -0.15 -34.52 4.27
C ALA A 158 -1.66 -34.80 4.31
N SER A 159 -2.47 -33.96 3.65
CA SER A 159 -3.92 -34.17 3.55
C SER A 159 -4.26 -35.48 2.84
N ASN A 160 -3.57 -35.80 1.74
CA ASN A 160 -3.75 -37.05 1.01
C ASN A 160 -3.30 -38.27 1.81
N ALA A 161 -2.19 -38.15 2.55
CA ALA A 161 -1.72 -39.22 3.43
C ALA A 161 -2.73 -39.50 4.56
N LEU A 162 -3.30 -38.46 5.19
CA LEU A 162 -4.34 -38.61 6.21
C LEU A 162 -5.57 -39.34 5.66
N ARG A 163 -6.08 -38.93 4.48
CA ARG A 163 -7.18 -39.63 3.81
C ARG A 163 -6.86 -41.10 3.54
N GLY A 164 -5.63 -41.39 3.09
CA GLY A 164 -5.17 -42.76 2.85
C GLY A 164 -5.07 -43.64 4.10
N HIS A 165 -4.94 -43.03 5.29
CA HIS A 165 -4.94 -43.73 6.59
C HIS A 165 -6.36 -43.81 7.22
N GLY A 166 -7.41 -43.49 6.47
CA GLY A 166 -8.80 -43.56 6.93
C GLY A 166 -9.25 -42.39 7.80
N GLN A 167 -8.46 -41.31 7.91
CA GLN A 167 -8.87 -40.08 8.58
C GLN A 167 -9.78 -39.27 7.67
N THR A 168 -10.93 -38.83 8.19
CA THR A 168 -11.84 -37.93 7.47
C THR A 168 -11.26 -36.51 7.45
N VAL A 169 -10.83 -36.05 6.27
CA VAL A 169 -10.40 -34.66 6.06
C VAL A 169 -11.53 -33.92 5.37
N ASP A 170 -12.12 -32.93 6.05
CA ASP A 170 -13.17 -32.08 5.48
C ASP A 170 -12.57 -31.06 4.51
N ASP A 171 -12.97 -31.14 3.24
CA ASP A 171 -12.52 -30.26 2.17
C ASP A 171 -12.93 -28.80 2.42
N ALA A 172 -14.03 -28.57 3.14
CA ALA A 172 -14.47 -27.24 3.53
C ALA A 172 -13.47 -26.58 4.48
N LEU A 173 -12.66 -27.36 5.21
CA LEU A 173 -11.64 -26.81 6.12
C LEU A 173 -10.34 -26.43 5.41
N LEU A 174 -10.05 -27.03 4.25
CA LEU A 174 -8.83 -26.75 3.49
C LEU A 174 -8.72 -25.29 3.06
N GLN A 175 -9.84 -24.60 2.87
CA GLN A 175 -9.87 -23.16 2.53
C GLN A 175 -9.29 -22.26 3.63
N TYR A 176 -9.25 -22.74 4.89
CA TYR A 176 -8.71 -22.01 6.04
C TYR A 176 -7.24 -22.33 6.31
N LEU A 177 -6.66 -23.27 5.56
CA LEU A 177 -5.26 -23.65 5.70
C LEU A 177 -4.35 -22.58 5.09
N SER A 178 -3.34 -22.17 5.85
CA SER A 178 -2.36 -21.18 5.40
C SER A 178 -1.02 -21.83 5.11
N PRO A 179 -0.46 -21.70 3.90
CA PRO A 179 0.89 -22.17 3.59
C PRO A 179 1.98 -21.24 4.14
N LEU A 180 1.62 -20.24 4.93
CA LEU A 180 2.56 -19.23 5.44
C LEU A 180 3.20 -19.62 6.77
N GLY A 181 2.82 -20.70 7.44
CA GLY A 181 3.46 -21.14 8.70
C GLY A 181 4.94 -21.54 8.50
N TRP A 182 5.78 -21.32 9.51
CA TRP A 182 7.23 -21.58 9.43
C TRP A 182 7.83 -22.20 10.69
N GLU A 183 7.03 -22.51 11.68
CA GLU A 183 7.46 -23.08 12.96
C GLU A 183 8.13 -24.45 12.79
N HIS A 184 7.81 -25.16 11.70
CA HIS A 184 8.44 -26.43 11.33
C HIS A 184 9.72 -26.28 10.50
N ILE A 185 10.14 -25.05 10.16
CA ILE A 185 11.31 -24.75 9.35
C ILE A 185 12.39 -24.16 10.24
N ASN A 186 13.58 -24.76 10.21
CA ASN A 186 14.71 -24.19 10.92
C ASN A 186 15.29 -23.02 10.12
N LEU A 187 15.11 -21.79 10.61
CA LEU A 187 15.59 -20.55 9.99
C LEU A 187 16.94 -20.07 10.58
N THR A 188 17.38 -20.67 11.68
CA THR A 188 18.59 -20.26 12.43
C THR A 188 19.42 -21.46 12.87
N GLY A 189 20.71 -21.24 13.13
CA GLY A 189 21.62 -22.32 13.56
C GLY A 189 22.31 -23.03 12.40
N ASP A 190 22.87 -24.20 12.67
CA ASP A 190 23.75 -24.90 11.74
C ASP A 190 22.97 -25.75 10.71
N TYR A 191 23.23 -25.49 9.44
CA TYR A 191 22.65 -26.23 8.33
C TYR A 191 23.53 -27.43 7.97
N LEU A 192 23.21 -28.59 8.53
CA LEU A 192 23.90 -29.84 8.21
C LEU A 192 23.30 -30.49 6.95
N TRP A 193 23.94 -30.26 5.82
CA TRP A 193 23.61 -30.93 4.56
C TRP A 193 24.18 -32.35 4.54
N ARG A 194 23.44 -33.32 5.09
CA ARG A 194 23.83 -34.75 4.96
C ARG A 194 23.63 -35.19 3.50
N SER A 195 24.72 -35.25 2.74
CA SER A 195 24.81 -35.64 1.32
C SER A 195 24.17 -37.00 0.96
N SER A 196 23.94 -37.88 1.94
CA SER A 196 23.39 -39.22 1.72
C SER A 196 21.89 -39.26 1.42
N ALA A 197 21.13 -38.22 1.75
CA ALA A 197 19.70 -38.15 1.42
C ALA A 197 19.48 -37.45 0.07
N LYS A 198 20.04 -38.00 -1.01
CA LYS A 198 19.69 -37.54 -2.37
C LYS A 198 18.24 -37.92 -2.64
N ILE A 199 17.33 -36.98 -2.38
CA ILE A 199 15.94 -37.10 -2.84
C ILE A 199 16.01 -37.11 -4.37
N GLY A 200 15.66 -38.24 -4.99
CA GLY A 200 15.66 -38.36 -6.45
C GLY A 200 14.76 -37.31 -7.10
N ALA A 201 15.00 -36.98 -8.37
CA ALA A 201 14.19 -36.02 -9.11
C ALA A 201 12.70 -36.40 -9.02
N GLY A 202 11.85 -35.42 -8.67
CA GLY A 202 10.40 -35.64 -8.48
C GLY A 202 10.00 -36.44 -7.23
N LYS A 203 10.97 -36.89 -6.42
CA LYS A 203 10.69 -37.50 -5.10
C LYS A 203 10.61 -36.40 -4.05
N PHE A 204 9.96 -36.73 -2.94
CA PHE A 204 9.75 -35.83 -1.82
C PHE A 204 10.35 -36.43 -0.55
N ARG A 205 10.64 -35.56 0.42
CA ARG A 205 10.99 -35.99 1.77
C ARG A 205 9.80 -36.79 2.35
N PRO A 206 10.06 -37.91 3.04
CA PRO A 206 8.98 -38.64 3.70
C PRO A 206 8.29 -37.77 4.76
N LEU A 207 6.98 -37.95 4.89
CA LEU A 207 6.21 -37.34 5.97
C LEU A 207 6.60 -37.98 7.31
N ARG A 208 6.37 -37.26 8.42
CA ARG A 208 6.55 -37.85 9.75
C ARG A 208 5.50 -38.95 9.95
N PRO A 209 5.85 -40.08 10.60
CA PRO A 209 4.87 -41.09 10.96
C PRO A 209 3.77 -40.48 11.82
N LEU A 210 2.53 -40.87 11.57
CA LEU A 210 1.42 -40.54 12.46
C LEU A 210 1.64 -41.30 13.77
N GLN A 211 1.54 -40.60 14.90
CA GLN A 211 1.51 -41.29 16.19
C GLN A 211 0.20 -42.10 16.27
N PRO A 212 0.24 -43.36 16.72
CA PRO A 212 -0.99 -44.09 16.99
C PRO A 212 -1.77 -43.37 18.09
N ALA A 213 -3.09 -43.30 17.90
CA ALA A 213 -4.04 -42.72 18.85
C ALA A 213 -4.08 -43.50 20.17
#